data_AF-A0A7S3J8I7-F1
#
_entry.id   AF-A0A7S3J8I7-F1
#
_cell.length_a   1.000
_cell.length_b   1.000
_cell.length_c   1.000
_cell.angle_alpha   90.00
_cell.angle_beta   90.00
_cell.angle_gamma   90.00
#
_symmetry.space_group_name_H-M   'P 1'
#
loop_
_entity.id
_entity.type
_entity.pdbx_description
1 polymer ?
#
loop_
_entity_poly.entity_id
_entity_poly.type
_entity_poly.pdbx_seq_one_letter_code
_entity_poly.pdbx_strand_id
1 'polypeptide(L)'
;MSRGRTSGWSPSTSFKICCRIRNSVVQLIVPNLDHCIHMIEKNIFRCLPNIKKSNLAFSETGVEQEEEVDPTWTHIQGIYEFFLQLVINEAVEVKMLKSYVTPEFVSQFLELFDSQEAVERDYLKNILHKLYAKLVPRRKMIRKAINETFYQLIHEGHKFNGASELLDILASIISGFAVPLREEHVIFFNNVIIPLHKVQTC
;
A
#
# COMPACT_ATOMS: atom_id res chain seq x y z
N MET A 1 35.16 -16.20 1.78
CA MET A 1 33.84 -16.83 1.59
C MET A 1 32.88 -16.26 2.63
N SER A 2 32.23 -15.16 2.27
CA SER A 2 31.29 -14.43 3.11
C SER A 2 29.88 -14.99 2.87
N ARG A 3 29.21 -15.47 3.92
CA ARG A 3 27.77 -15.80 3.87
C ARG A 3 27.00 -14.61 4.45
N GLY A 4 26.06 -14.10 3.64
CA GLY A 4 25.22 -12.95 3.93
C GLY A 4 24.33 -13.16 5.14
N ARG A 5 24.14 -12.07 5.89
CA ARG A 5 23.15 -11.93 6.96
C ARG A 5 21.78 -11.76 6.31
N THR A 6 20.91 -12.74 6.53
CA THR A 6 19.47 -12.56 6.41
C THR A 6 19.02 -11.70 7.59
N SER A 7 18.57 -10.47 7.32
CA SER A 7 17.89 -9.61 8.30
C SER A 7 16.47 -10.15 8.51
N GLY A 8 16.39 -11.22 9.31
CA GLY A 8 15.13 -11.75 9.82
C GLY A 8 14.44 -10.71 10.70
N TRP A 9 13.23 -10.35 10.33
CA TRP A 9 12.28 -9.64 11.17
C TRP A 9 12.13 -10.38 12.50
N SER A 10 12.64 -9.80 13.59
CA SER A 10 12.49 -10.37 14.93
C SER A 10 11.04 -10.19 15.39
N PRO A 11 10.27 -11.29 15.60
CA PRO A 11 8.86 -11.21 16.01
C PRO A 11 8.64 -10.56 17.39
N SER A 12 9.71 -10.37 18.17
CA SER A 12 9.64 -9.98 19.59
C SER A 12 9.41 -8.48 19.82
N THR A 13 9.80 -7.60 18.90
CA THR A 13 9.62 -6.14 19.06
C THR A 13 8.20 -5.71 18.68
N SER A 14 7.67 -6.22 17.56
CA SER A 14 6.29 -5.97 17.12
C SER A 14 5.26 -6.49 18.12
N PHE A 15 5.54 -7.62 18.79
CA PHE A 15 4.64 -8.16 19.82
C PHE A 15 4.57 -7.31 21.09
N LYS A 16 5.69 -6.73 21.52
CA LYS A 16 5.74 -5.86 22.72
C LYS A 16 5.06 -4.50 22.46
N ILE A 17 5.23 -3.94 21.27
CA ILE A 17 4.52 -2.74 20.83
C ILE A 17 3.01 -3.03 20.71
N CYS A 18 2.62 -4.16 20.12
CA CYS A 18 1.21 -4.59 20.01
C CYS A 18 0.52 -4.72 21.39
N CYS A 19 1.18 -5.31 22.39
CA CYS A 19 0.61 -5.40 23.75
C CYS A 19 0.55 -4.05 24.49
N ARG A 20 1.50 -3.13 24.27
CA ARG A 20 1.49 -1.80 24.90
C ARG A 20 0.43 -0.88 24.27
N ILE A 21 0.20 -1.02 22.97
CA ILE A 21 -0.75 -0.22 22.20
C ILE A 21 -2.19 -0.67 22.45
N ARG A 22 -2.46 -1.97 22.66
CA ARG A 22 -3.84 -2.50 22.82
C ARG A 22 -4.67 -1.79 23.89
N ASN A 23 -4.11 -1.56 25.08
CA ASN A 23 -4.82 -0.85 26.17
C ASN A 23 -4.82 0.69 25.97
N SER A 24 -3.76 1.24 25.39
CA SER A 24 -3.64 2.69 25.14
C SER A 24 -4.53 3.17 23.99
N VAL A 25 -4.82 2.33 22.98
CA VAL A 25 -5.67 2.70 21.83
C VAL A 25 -7.09 3.03 22.27
N VAL A 26 -7.67 2.19 23.12
CA VAL A 26 -9.04 2.36 23.59
C VAL A 26 -9.20 3.66 24.39
N GLN A 27 -8.21 3.99 25.21
CA GLN A 27 -8.27 5.15 26.10
C GLN A 27 -7.82 6.47 25.46
N LEU A 28 -6.82 6.44 24.57
CA LEU A 28 -6.21 7.66 24.03
C LEU A 28 -6.55 7.90 22.56
N ILE A 29 -6.65 6.83 21.74
CA ILE A 29 -6.80 6.96 20.29
C ILE A 29 -8.26 7.02 19.87
N VAL A 30 -9.14 6.16 20.40
CA VAL A 30 -10.58 6.19 20.10
C VAL A 30 -11.20 7.60 20.29
N PRO A 31 -10.95 8.33 21.40
CA PRO A 31 -11.49 9.68 21.56
C PRO A 31 -10.80 10.74 20.68
N ASN A 32 -9.55 10.51 20.26
CA ASN A 32 -8.77 11.45 19.44
C ASN A 32 -8.57 10.97 18.00
N LEU A 33 -9.44 10.08 17.52
CA LEU A 33 -9.24 9.38 16.24
C LEU A 33 -9.09 10.35 15.07
N ASP A 34 -9.86 11.44 15.08
CA ASP A 34 -9.80 12.50 14.07
C ASP A 34 -8.39 13.11 13.96
N HIS A 35 -7.79 13.51 15.09
CA HIS A 35 -6.42 14.04 15.14
C HIS A 35 -5.39 13.01 14.69
N CYS A 36 -5.57 11.74 15.06
CA CYS A 36 -4.66 10.67 14.65
C CYS A 36 -4.71 10.43 13.14
N ILE A 37 -5.91 10.39 12.55
CA ILE A 37 -6.07 10.24 11.10
C ILE A 37 -5.50 11.47 10.39
N HIS A 38 -5.81 12.68 10.84
CA HIS A 38 -5.28 13.90 10.22
C HIS A 38 -3.74 13.94 10.26
N MET A 39 -3.14 13.51 11.38
CA MET A 39 -1.69 13.36 11.50
C MET A 39 -1.16 12.34 10.49
N ILE A 40 -1.80 11.17 10.36
CA ILE A 40 -1.41 10.16 9.38
C ILE A 40 -1.46 10.76 7.97
N GLU A 41 -2.60 11.31 7.56
CA GLU A 41 -2.82 11.87 6.22
C GLU A 41 -1.76 12.92 5.86
N LYS A 42 -1.46 13.84 6.77
CA LYS A 42 -0.47 14.90 6.55
C LYS A 42 0.97 14.40 6.40
N ASN A 43 1.28 13.24 6.99
CA ASN A 43 2.63 12.69 6.94
C ASN A 43 2.82 11.66 5.82
N ILE A 44 1.80 10.85 5.51
CA ILE A 44 1.90 9.81 4.46
C ILE A 44 1.66 10.38 3.07
N PHE A 45 0.70 11.31 2.91
CA PHE A 45 0.38 11.89 1.61
C PHE A 45 1.38 12.99 1.26
N ARG A 46 2.52 12.56 0.75
CA ARG A 46 3.58 13.40 0.20
C ARG A 46 3.69 13.19 -1.29
N CYS A 47 4.06 14.23 -2.03
CA CYS A 47 4.47 14.05 -3.41
C CYS A 47 5.72 13.17 -3.42
N LEU A 48 5.64 12.00 -4.05
CA LEU A 48 6.81 11.16 -4.26
C LEU A 48 7.86 11.96 -5.02
N PRO A 49 9.15 11.90 -4.64
CA PRO A 49 10.20 12.57 -5.36
C PRO A 49 10.16 12.12 -6.82
N ASN A 50 9.83 13.05 -7.71
CA ASN A 50 9.66 12.78 -9.12
C ASN A 50 11.07 12.68 -9.72
N ILE A 51 11.72 11.54 -9.52
CA ILE A 51 12.96 11.20 -10.20
C ILE A 51 12.53 10.93 -11.65
N LYS A 52 12.34 12.00 -12.41
CA LYS A 52 12.34 11.93 -13.86
C LYS A 52 13.65 11.25 -14.19
N LYS A 53 13.59 9.97 -14.54
CA LYS A 53 14.68 9.29 -15.25
C LYS A 53 14.91 10.14 -16.49
N SER A 54 15.83 11.08 -16.40
CA SER A 54 16.26 11.90 -17.51
C SER A 54 16.89 10.93 -18.50
N ASN A 55 16.11 10.51 -19.48
CA ASN A 55 16.58 9.78 -20.65
C ASN A 55 17.41 10.73 -21.54
N LEU A 56 18.52 11.24 -21.02
CA LEU A 56 19.50 11.97 -21.80
C LEU A 56 20.90 11.60 -21.29
N ALA A 57 21.61 10.89 -22.17
CA ALA A 57 23.00 10.46 -22.10
C ALA A 57 23.30 9.19 -21.29
N PHE A 58 23.31 8.06 -22.01
CA PHE A 58 24.49 7.21 -22.16
C PHE A 58 25.56 7.40 -21.07
N SER A 59 25.59 6.53 -20.06
CA SER A 59 26.85 6.23 -19.37
C SER A 59 27.12 4.75 -19.50
N GLU A 60 28.05 4.46 -20.40
CA GLU A 60 28.82 3.22 -20.61
C GLU A 60 29.61 2.75 -19.37
N THR A 61 29.23 3.17 -18.18
CA THR A 61 29.88 2.81 -16.93
C THR A 61 28.86 2.04 -16.11
N GLY A 62 29.03 0.72 -16.01
CA GLY A 62 28.25 -0.19 -15.16
C GLY A 62 28.43 0.09 -13.66
N VAL A 63 28.16 1.33 -13.26
CA VAL A 63 28.07 1.75 -11.88
C VAL A 63 26.60 1.62 -11.52
N GLU A 64 26.30 0.63 -10.70
CA GLU A 64 25.02 0.50 -10.01
C GLU A 64 24.72 1.87 -9.38
N GLN A 65 23.64 2.54 -9.81
CA GLN A 65 23.17 3.76 -9.15
C GLN A 65 22.95 3.39 -7.68
N GLU A 66 23.78 3.93 -6.78
CA GLU A 66 23.55 3.80 -5.35
C GLU A 66 22.13 4.30 -5.09
N GLU A 67 21.26 3.40 -4.62
CA GLU A 67 19.89 3.74 -4.24
C GLU A 67 20.00 4.83 -3.16
N GLU A 68 19.72 6.09 -3.53
CA GLU A 68 19.64 7.21 -2.58
C GLU A 68 18.47 6.93 -1.66
N VAL A 69 18.74 6.29 -0.52
CA VAL A 69 17.77 6.06 0.54
C VAL A 69 17.29 7.42 1.04
N ASP A 70 15.99 7.69 0.93
CA ASP A 70 15.41 8.94 1.41
C ASP A 70 15.70 9.09 2.92
N PRO A 71 16.49 10.10 3.34
CA PRO A 71 16.81 10.30 4.75
C PRO A 71 15.57 10.58 5.63
N THR A 72 14.43 10.88 5.01
CA THR A 72 13.14 11.08 5.68
C THR A 72 12.46 9.76 6.07
N TRP A 73 12.86 8.63 5.46
CA TRP A 73 12.22 7.32 5.64
C TRP A 73 12.18 6.88 7.11
N THR A 74 13.25 7.13 7.86
CA THR A 74 13.35 6.73 9.28
C THR A 74 12.27 7.38 10.14
N HIS A 75 11.81 8.58 9.78
CA HIS A 75 10.74 9.28 10.50
C HIS A 75 9.34 8.82 10.07
N ILE A 76 9.16 8.48 8.80
CA ILE A 76 7.86 8.08 8.23
C ILE A 76 7.52 6.62 8.56
N GLN A 77 8.52 5.75 8.70
CA GLN A 77 8.32 4.34 9.04
C GLN A 77 7.45 4.14 10.29
N GLY A 78 7.68 4.92 11.34
CA GLY A 78 6.89 4.84 12.58
C GLY A 78 5.41 5.20 12.38
N ILE A 79 5.11 6.06 11.40
CA ILE A 79 3.75 6.49 11.06
C ILE A 79 3.02 5.39 10.29
N TYR A 80 3.70 4.69 9.37
CA TYR A 80 3.16 3.50 8.71
C TYR A 80 2.90 2.36 9.69
N GLU A 81 3.84 2.10 10.60
CA GLU A 81 3.65 1.09 11.63
C GLU A 81 2.46 1.44 12.52
N PHE A 82 2.36 2.70 12.98
CA PHE A 82 1.23 3.19 13.76
C PHE A 82 -0.10 3.02 13.00
N PHE A 83 -0.14 3.38 11.71
CA PHE A 83 -1.35 3.26 10.91
C PHE A 83 -1.76 1.80 10.72
N LEU A 84 -0.80 0.89 10.46
CA LEU A 84 -1.08 -0.54 10.36
C LEU A 84 -1.65 -1.08 11.68
N GLN A 85 -1.08 -0.70 12.83
CA GLN A 85 -1.59 -1.10 14.14
C GLN A 85 -3.00 -0.55 14.40
N LEU A 86 -3.27 0.71 14.01
CA LEU A 86 -4.60 1.33 14.10
C LEU A 86 -5.65 0.51 13.32
N VAL A 87 -5.32 0.11 12.09
CA VAL A 87 -6.23 -0.64 11.22
C VAL A 87 -6.48 -2.06 11.74
N ILE A 88 -5.43 -2.74 12.23
CA ILE A 88 -5.53 -4.11 12.78
C ILE A 88 -6.30 -4.13 14.10
N ASN A 89 -6.23 -3.07 14.91
CA ASN A 89 -6.83 -3.06 16.24
C ASN A 89 -8.37 -3.18 16.18
N GLU A 90 -8.91 -4.20 16.85
CA GLU A 90 -10.34 -4.51 16.90
C GLU A 90 -11.17 -3.43 17.62
N ALA A 91 -10.56 -2.66 18.51
CA ALA A 91 -11.23 -1.54 19.19
C ALA A 91 -11.66 -0.42 18.25
N VAL A 92 -11.01 -0.29 17.08
CA VAL A 92 -11.40 0.68 16.06
C VAL A 92 -12.50 0.07 15.20
N GLU A 93 -13.74 0.46 15.46
CA GLU A 93 -14.89 -0.06 14.72
C GLU A 93 -14.96 0.42 13.27
N VAL A 94 -15.56 -0.40 12.40
CA VAL A 94 -15.84 -0.06 10.99
C VAL A 94 -16.61 1.26 10.87
N LYS A 95 -17.55 1.51 11.79
CA LYS A 95 -18.38 2.73 11.77
C LYS A 95 -17.55 4.00 11.98
N MET A 96 -16.48 3.91 12.78
CA MET A 96 -15.59 5.04 13.05
C MET A 96 -14.64 5.28 11.89
N LEU A 97 -14.07 4.21 11.31
CA LEU A 97 -13.04 4.35 10.28
C LEU A 97 -13.61 4.67 8.88
N LYS A 98 -14.84 4.22 8.58
CA LYS A 98 -15.44 4.36 7.24
C LYS A 98 -15.60 5.80 6.76
N SER A 99 -15.72 6.78 7.66
CA SER A 99 -15.89 8.20 7.33
C SER A 99 -14.60 8.82 6.81
N TYR A 100 -13.46 8.36 7.31
CA TYR A 100 -12.14 8.84 6.92
C TYR A 100 -11.64 8.21 5.62
N VAL A 101 -12.01 6.95 5.36
CA VAL A 101 -11.66 6.27 4.09
C VAL A 101 -12.63 6.72 3.00
N THR A 102 -12.35 7.88 2.42
CA THR A 102 -13.04 8.49 1.29
C THR A 102 -12.49 7.99 -0.05
N PRO A 103 -13.17 8.23 -1.19
CA PRO A 103 -12.60 7.94 -2.50
C PRO A 103 -11.28 8.66 -2.74
N GLU A 104 -11.19 9.92 -2.32
CA GLU A 104 -9.97 10.75 -2.43
C GLU A 104 -8.82 10.16 -1.61
N PHE A 105 -9.09 9.75 -0.37
CA PHE A 105 -8.11 9.05 0.47
C PHE A 105 -7.55 7.82 -0.25
N VAL A 106 -8.40 6.99 -0.86
CA VAL A 106 -7.95 5.78 -1.55
C VAL A 106 -7.14 6.11 -2.81
N SER A 107 -7.52 7.16 -3.55
CA SER A 107 -6.76 7.61 -4.72
C SER A 107 -5.35 8.05 -4.32
N GLN A 108 -5.24 8.97 -3.35
CA GLN A 108 -3.94 9.45 -2.85
C GLN A 108 -3.11 8.31 -2.24
N PHE A 109 -3.76 7.34 -1.59
CA PHE A 109 -3.09 6.17 -1.03
C PHE A 109 -2.52 5.24 -2.11
N LEU A 110 -3.22 5.08 -3.24
CA LEU A 110 -2.74 4.28 -4.37
C LEU A 110 -1.59 4.97 -5.12
N GLU A 111 -1.53 6.30 -5.14
CA GLU A 111 -0.39 7.04 -5.71
C GLU A 111 0.92 6.73 -4.97
N LEU A 112 0.87 6.50 -3.65
CA LEU A 112 2.05 6.14 -2.85
C LEU A 112 2.68 4.80 -3.23
N PHE A 113 1.95 3.90 -3.89
CA PHE A 113 2.49 2.61 -4.35
C PHE A 113 3.57 2.79 -5.43
N ASP A 114 3.67 3.96 -6.06
CA ASP A 114 4.77 4.26 -6.99
C ASP A 114 6.09 4.59 -6.27
N SER A 115 6.14 4.53 -4.93
CA SER A 115 7.38 4.72 -4.16
C SER A 115 8.48 3.74 -4.61
N GLN A 116 9.72 4.22 -4.66
CA GLN A 116 10.89 3.41 -4.99
C GLN A 116 11.28 2.47 -3.83
N GLU A 117 10.95 2.86 -2.60
CA GLU A 117 11.26 2.13 -1.39
C GLU A 117 10.39 0.86 -1.26
N ALA A 118 10.99 -0.32 -1.46
CA ALA A 118 10.26 -1.59 -1.38
C ALA A 118 9.62 -1.83 -0.01
N VAL A 119 10.25 -1.34 1.07
CA VAL A 119 9.72 -1.44 2.43
C VAL A 119 8.44 -0.58 2.58
N GLU A 120 8.40 0.60 1.96
CA GLU A 120 7.20 1.44 1.94
C GLU A 120 6.05 0.74 1.22
N ARG A 121 6.32 0.16 0.05
CA ARG A 121 5.32 -0.60 -0.71
C ARG A 121 4.77 -1.79 0.06
N ASP A 122 5.59 -2.47 0.87
CA ASP A 122 5.10 -3.57 1.72
C ASP A 122 4.16 -3.09 2.84
N TYR A 123 4.46 -1.95 3.48
CA TYR A 123 3.53 -1.33 4.43
C TYR A 123 2.21 -0.93 3.76
N LEU A 124 2.28 -0.25 2.61
CA LEU A 124 1.11 0.15 1.84
C LEU A 124 0.25 -1.05 1.46
N LYS A 125 0.88 -2.12 0.96
CA LYS A 125 0.24 -3.40 0.65
C LYS A 125 -0.54 -3.95 1.85
N ASN A 126 0.15 -4.08 2.98
CA ASN A 126 -0.42 -4.65 4.20
C ASN A 126 -1.59 -3.80 4.72
N ILE A 127 -1.44 -2.47 4.74
CA ILE A 127 -2.46 -1.54 5.19
C ILE A 127 -3.69 -1.61 4.27
N LEU A 128 -3.51 -1.52 2.95
CA LEU A 128 -4.61 -1.56 1.99
C LEU A 128 -5.37 -2.89 2.07
N HIS A 129 -4.65 -4.01 2.19
CA HIS A 129 -5.26 -5.32 2.36
C HIS A 129 -6.09 -5.41 3.64
N LYS A 130 -5.57 -4.93 4.79
CA LYS A 130 -6.32 -4.91 6.05
C LYS A 130 -7.52 -3.97 6.00
N LEU A 131 -7.38 -2.80 5.38
CA LEU A 131 -8.49 -1.87 5.15
C LEU A 131 -9.58 -2.52 4.30
N TYR A 132 -9.23 -3.21 3.21
CA TYR A 132 -10.17 -3.93 2.35
C TYR A 132 -10.93 -5.04 3.11
N ALA A 133 -10.20 -5.81 3.92
CA ALA A 133 -10.79 -6.88 4.72
C ALA A 133 -11.79 -6.33 5.75
N LYS A 134 -11.39 -5.29 6.49
CA LYS A 134 -12.15 -4.68 7.60
C LYS A 134 -13.32 -3.82 7.11
N LEU A 135 -13.13 -2.99 6.08
CA LEU A 135 -14.12 -2.05 5.56
C LEU A 135 -14.95 -2.67 4.44
N VAL A 136 -15.77 -3.67 4.78
CA VAL A 136 -16.71 -4.33 3.84
C VAL A 136 -17.51 -3.32 2.98
N PRO A 137 -18.06 -2.21 3.53
CA PRO A 137 -18.81 -1.23 2.74
C PRO A 137 -17.98 -0.48 1.69
N ARG A 138 -16.65 -0.42 1.82
CA ARG A 138 -15.74 0.30 0.90
C ARG A 138 -15.09 -0.62 -0.15
N ARG A 139 -15.32 -1.93 -0.10
CA ARG A 139 -14.69 -2.91 -1.02
C ARG A 139 -14.93 -2.59 -2.50
N LYS A 140 -16.12 -2.15 -2.88
CA LYS A 140 -16.42 -1.78 -4.28
C LYS A 140 -15.57 -0.58 -4.74
N MET A 141 -15.43 0.42 -3.87
CA MET A 141 -14.64 1.63 -4.13
C MET A 141 -13.16 1.31 -4.27
N ILE A 142 -12.61 0.50 -3.35
CA ILE A 142 -11.19 0.08 -3.39
C ILE A 142 -10.89 -0.73 -4.66
N ARG A 143 -11.73 -1.73 -5.00
CA ARG A 143 -11.56 -2.51 -6.24
C ARG A 143 -11.63 -1.61 -7.48
N LYS A 144 -12.56 -0.66 -7.52
CA LYS A 144 -12.67 0.28 -8.64
C LYS A 144 -11.40 1.12 -8.80
N ALA A 145 -10.88 1.69 -7.71
CA ALA A 145 -9.67 2.51 -7.74
C ALA A 145 -8.43 1.70 -8.19
N ILE A 146 -8.26 0.47 -7.68
CA ILE A 146 -7.18 -0.43 -8.13
C ILE A 146 -7.29 -0.73 -9.64
N ASN A 147 -8.51 -0.96 -10.13
CA ASN A 147 -8.73 -1.21 -11.56
C ASN A 147 -8.39 0.01 -12.42
N GLU A 148 -8.70 1.22 -11.94
CA GLU A 148 -8.35 2.47 -12.62
C GLU A 148 -6.83 2.65 -12.69
N THR A 149 -6.10 2.35 -11.62
CA THR A 149 -4.61 2.35 -11.63
C THR A 149 -4.04 1.38 -12.66
N PHE A 150 -4.56 0.15 -12.74
CA PHE A 150 -4.10 -0.80 -13.75
C PHE A 150 -4.48 -0.40 -15.17
N TYR A 151 -5.65 0.24 -15.34
CA TYR A 151 -6.06 0.74 -16.65
C TYR A 151 -5.07 1.81 -17.15
N GLN A 152 -4.66 2.74 -16.29
CA GLN A 152 -3.62 3.73 -16.60
C GLN A 152 -2.28 3.05 -16.94
N LEU A 153 -1.85 2.06 -16.16
CA LEU A 153 -0.64 1.28 -16.44
C LEU A 153 -0.66 0.63 -17.83
N ILE A 154 -1.77 -0.03 -18.20
CA ILE A 154 -1.90 -0.79 -19.46
C ILE A 154 -2.00 0.13 -20.67
N HIS A 155 -2.82 1.19 -20.58
CA HIS A 155 -3.20 1.99 -21.75
C HIS A 155 -2.38 3.27 -21.91
N GLU A 156 -1.93 3.87 -20.81
CA GLU A 156 -1.16 5.12 -20.84
C GLU A 156 0.35 4.85 -20.82
N GLY A 157 0.77 3.58 -20.64
CA GLY A 157 2.18 3.19 -20.62
C GLY A 157 2.95 3.78 -19.43
N HIS A 158 2.24 4.15 -18.37
CA HIS A 158 2.80 4.71 -17.16
C HIS A 158 3.65 3.67 -16.44
N LYS A 159 4.93 3.93 -16.18
CA LYS A 159 5.75 3.03 -15.35
C LYS A 159 5.27 3.15 -13.91
N PHE A 160 4.88 2.04 -13.31
CA PHE A 160 4.35 1.98 -11.95
C PHE A 160 5.09 0.93 -11.13
N ASN A 161 5.80 1.37 -10.08
CA ASN A 161 6.66 0.49 -9.28
C ASN A 161 5.88 -0.53 -8.44
N GLY A 162 4.67 -0.17 -7.99
CA GLY A 162 3.86 -0.98 -7.07
C GLY A 162 2.90 -2.00 -7.72
N ALA A 163 3.09 -2.32 -9.00
CA ALA A 163 2.19 -3.22 -9.72
C ALA A 163 2.13 -4.62 -9.08
N SER A 164 3.26 -5.14 -8.63
CA SER A 164 3.36 -6.47 -8.01
C SER A 164 2.58 -6.53 -6.69
N GLU A 165 2.71 -5.51 -5.84
CA GLU A 165 2.07 -5.44 -4.54
C GLU A 165 0.55 -5.29 -4.67
N LEU A 166 0.06 -4.52 -5.67
CA LEU A 166 -1.37 -4.46 -5.97
C LEU A 166 -1.91 -5.78 -6.50
N LEU A 167 -1.13 -6.51 -7.31
CA LEU A 167 -1.50 -7.84 -7.81
C LEU A 167 -1.58 -8.86 -6.68
N ASP A 168 -0.69 -8.82 -5.69
CA ASP A 168 -0.75 -9.68 -4.49
C ASP A 168 -2.06 -9.47 -3.72
N ILE A 169 -2.48 -8.22 -3.55
CA ILE A 169 -3.77 -7.89 -2.92
C ILE A 169 -4.92 -8.47 -3.74
N LEU A 170 -4.91 -8.25 -5.05
CA LEU A 170 -5.94 -8.78 -5.93
C LEU A 170 -6.03 -10.30 -5.90
N ALA A 171 -4.89 -11.00 -5.89
CA ALA A 171 -4.85 -12.46 -5.78
C ALA A 171 -5.51 -12.94 -4.47
N SER A 172 -5.24 -12.24 -3.36
CA SER A 172 -5.91 -12.53 -2.08
C SER A 172 -7.42 -12.25 -2.13
N ILE A 173 -7.84 -11.17 -2.80
CA ILE A 173 -9.25 -10.82 -2.99
C ILE A 173 -9.98 -11.87 -3.83
N ILE A 174 -9.39 -12.29 -4.95
CA ILE A 174 -9.95 -13.28 -5.88
C ILE A 174 -10.12 -14.63 -5.19
N SER A 175 -9.15 -15.02 -4.36
CA SER A 175 -9.22 -16.25 -3.55
C SER A 175 -10.43 -16.26 -2.60
N GLY A 176 -10.95 -15.10 -2.24
CA GLY A 176 -12.13 -14.94 -1.39
C GLY A 176 -13.47 -14.83 -2.15
N PHE A 177 -13.50 -14.96 -3.48
CA PHE A 177 -14.74 -14.86 -4.24
C PHE A 177 -15.64 -16.08 -4.04
N ALA A 178 -16.94 -15.82 -3.88
CA ALA A 178 -17.95 -16.86 -3.83
C ALA A 178 -18.22 -17.42 -5.24
N VAL A 179 -18.53 -18.70 -5.31
CA VAL A 179 -18.99 -19.39 -6.53
C VAL A 179 -20.53 -19.43 -6.50
N PRO A 180 -21.23 -19.12 -7.61
CA PRO A 180 -20.70 -18.74 -8.92
C PRO A 180 -20.11 -17.31 -8.95
N LEU A 181 -19.10 -17.11 -9.80
CA LEU A 181 -18.47 -15.81 -10.00
C LEU A 181 -19.47 -14.80 -10.54
N ARG A 182 -19.34 -13.55 -10.08
CA ARG A 182 -20.16 -12.45 -10.60
C ARG A 182 -19.59 -11.98 -11.93
N GLU A 183 -20.47 -11.47 -12.79
CA GLU A 183 -20.09 -10.91 -14.09
C GLU A 183 -19.05 -9.79 -13.98
N GLU A 184 -19.14 -8.94 -12.93
CA GLU A 184 -18.14 -7.90 -12.65
C GLU A 184 -16.70 -8.45 -12.49
N HIS A 185 -16.55 -9.67 -11.97
CA HIS A 185 -15.25 -10.31 -11.78
C HIS A 185 -14.70 -10.87 -13.10
N VAL A 186 -15.58 -11.36 -13.96
CA VAL A 186 -15.23 -11.84 -15.30
C VAL A 186 -14.77 -10.69 -16.19
N ILE A 187 -15.50 -9.57 -16.16
CA ILE A 187 -15.13 -8.34 -16.88
C ILE A 187 -13.76 -7.84 -16.41
N PHE A 188 -13.54 -7.81 -15.09
CA PHE A 188 -12.25 -7.42 -14.52
C PHE A 188 -11.10 -8.31 -15.03
N PHE A 189 -11.29 -9.63 -15.04
CA PHE A 189 -10.27 -10.56 -15.53
C PHE A 189 -9.91 -10.29 -17.01
N ASN A 190 -10.92 -10.15 -17.87
CA ASN A 190 -10.70 -9.94 -19.30
C ASN A 190 -10.08 -8.59 -19.64
N ASN A 191 -10.43 -7.54 -18.91
CA ASN A 191 -10.03 -6.17 -19.23
C ASN A 191 -8.77 -5.71 -18.49
N VAL A 192 -8.40 -6.35 -17.39
CA VAL A 192 -7.25 -5.94 -16.56
C VAL A 192 -6.20 -7.04 -16.51
N ILE A 193 -6.57 -8.24 -16.07
CA ILE A 193 -5.59 -9.32 -15.86
C ILE A 193 -5.01 -9.81 -17.19
N ILE A 194 -5.83 -10.08 -18.22
CA ILE A 194 -5.30 -10.55 -19.51
C ILE A 194 -4.40 -9.48 -20.17
N PRO A 195 -4.78 -8.19 -20.28
CA PRO A 195 -3.95 -7.19 -20.92
C PRO A 195 -2.65 -6.88 -20.16
N LEU A 196 -2.63 -7.03 -18.83
CA LEU A 196 -1.41 -6.89 -18.03
C LEU A 196 -0.27 -7.81 -18.50
N HIS A 197 -0.57 -9.00 -19.01
CA HIS A 197 0.44 -9.94 -19.53
C HIS A 197 1.12 -9.44 -20.82
N LYS A 198 0.54 -8.43 -21.49
CA LYS A 198 1.10 -7.82 -22.70
C LYS A 198 1.94 -6.59 -22.40
N VAL A 199 1.86 -6.05 -21.19
CA VAL A 199 2.68 -4.92 -20.76
C VAL A 199 4.11 -5.43 -20.56
N GLN A 200 5.07 -4.84 -21.27
CA GLN A 200 6.48 -5.16 -21.07
C GLN A 200 6.93 -4.60 -19.73
N THR A 201 7.20 -5.48 -18.76
CA THR A 201 7.87 -5.13 -17.50
C THR A 201 9.29 -4.68 -17.84
N CYS A 202 9.61 -3.40 -17.59
CA CYS A 202 10.95 -2.85 -17.74
C CYS A 202 11.85 -3.27 -16.57
#